data_AF-A0A2T0LPP2-F1
#
_entry.id   AF-A0A2T0LPP2-F1
#
_cell.length_a   1.000
_cell.length_b   1.000
_cell.length_c   1.000
_cell.angle_alpha   90.00
_cell.angle_beta   90.00
_cell.angle_gamma   90.00
#
_symmetry.space_group_name_H-M   'P 1'
#
loop_
_entity.id
_entity.type
_entity.pdbx_description
1 polymer ?
#
loop_
_entity_poly.entity_id
_entity_poly.type
_entity_poly.pdbx_seq_one_letter_code
_entity_poly.pdbx_strand_id
1 'polypeptide(L)' 'WMQMLALPGTTARGYEPKRVRLRLFAVAGRLVRGGRRVRLRLASRWPWARDILTALTRLQALPALP' A
#
# COMPACT_ATOMS: atom_id res chain seq x y z
N TRP A 1 -6.03 -9.09 7.92
CA TRP A 1 -7.04 -8.53 6.99
C TRP A 1 -6.42 -7.88 5.75
N MET A 2 -5.50 -6.90 5.87
CA MET A 2 -5.03 -6.12 4.70
C MET A 2 -4.48 -6.98 3.57
N GLN A 3 -3.68 -8.02 3.87
CA GLN A 3 -3.16 -8.91 2.84
C GLN A 3 -4.26 -9.60 2.01
N MET A 4 -5.42 -9.87 2.60
CA MET A 4 -6.55 -10.50 1.91
C MET A 4 -7.22 -9.53 0.95
N LEU A 5 -7.41 -8.28 1.38
CA LEU A 5 -8.15 -7.27 0.63
C LEU A 5 -7.29 -6.55 -0.41
N ALA A 6 -6.04 -6.25 -0.07
CA ALA A 6 -5.21 -5.30 -0.83
C ALA A 6 -4.09 -5.97 -1.65
N LEU A 7 -3.65 -7.16 -1.25
CA LEU A 7 -2.51 -7.85 -1.86
C LEU A 7 -2.82 -9.10 -2.72
N PRO A 8 -4.06 -9.44 -3.15
CA PRO A 8 -4.26 -10.62 -4.00
C PRO A 8 -3.49 -10.50 -5.32
N GLY A 9 -2.84 -11.58 -5.77
CA GLY A 9 -2.04 -11.57 -7.01
C GLY A 9 -0.73 -10.78 -6.94
N THR A 10 -0.29 -10.33 -5.75
CA THR A 10 1.07 -9.81 -5.54
C THR A 10 1.88 -10.80 -4.70
N THR A 11 3.21 -10.76 -4.83
CA THR A 11 4.10 -11.61 -4.00
C THR A 11 3.94 -11.36 -2.50
N ALA A 12 3.50 -10.15 -2.12
CA ALA A 12 3.29 -9.78 -0.74
C ALA A 12 2.07 -10.48 -0.08
N ARG A 13 1.22 -11.15 -0.85
CA ARG A 13 0.14 -12.00 -0.31
C ARG A 13 0.66 -13.14 0.57
N GLY A 14 1.78 -13.74 0.16
CA GLY A 14 2.41 -14.87 0.85
C GLY A 14 3.46 -14.48 1.88
N TYR A 15 3.64 -13.18 2.14
CA TYR A 15 4.61 -12.73 3.14
C TYR A 15 4.10 -13.04 4.54
N GLU A 16 5.02 -13.45 5.42
CA GLU A 16 4.76 -13.46 6.86
C GLU A 16 4.39 -12.05 7.34
N PRO A 17 3.55 -11.91 8.39
CA PRO A 17 3.14 -10.60 8.90
C PRO A 17 4.30 -9.66 9.23
N LYS A 18 5.40 -10.20 9.78
CA LYS A 18 6.62 -9.43 10.08
C LYS A 18 7.24 -8.84 8.82
N ARG A 19 7.30 -9.62 7.74
CA ARG A 19 7.85 -9.18 6.45
C ARG A 19 6.98 -8.08 5.83
N VAL A 20 5.66 -8.19 5.92
CA VAL A 20 4.74 -7.12 5.50
C VAL A 20 5.02 -5.83 6.26
N ARG A 21 5.11 -5.90 7.59
CA ARG A 21 5.34 -4.72 8.43
C ARG A 21 6.63 -4.01 8.06
N LEU A 22 7.72 -4.76 7.90
CA LEU A 22 9.03 -4.18 7.62
C LEU A 22 9.20 -3.70 6.17
N ARG A 23 8.56 -4.35 5.18
CA ARG A 23 8.73 -4.00 3.76
C ARG A 23 7.69 -3.04 3.22
N LEU A 24 6.47 -3.04 3.75
CA LEU A 24 5.37 -2.23 3.24
C LEU A 24 4.99 -1.08 4.18
N PHE A 25 5.13 -1.24 5.50
CA PHE A 25 4.70 -0.21 6.48
C PHE A 25 5.83 0.61 7.07
N ALA A 26 7.08 0.13 7.01
CA ALA A 26 8.25 0.86 7.48
C ALA A 26 8.97 1.64 6.35
N VAL A 27 8.25 1.96 5.27
CA VAL A 27 8.83 2.62 4.10
C VAL A 27 8.92 4.13 4.27
N ALA A 28 10.01 4.71 3.78
CA ALA A 28 10.11 6.16 3.66
C ALA A 28 9.24 6.65 2.50
N GLY A 29 8.40 7.63 2.76
CA GLY A 29 7.51 8.24 1.77
C GLY A 29 7.17 9.67 2.15
N ARG A 30 6.72 10.46 1.17
CA ARG A 30 6.24 11.82 1.40
C ARG A 30 4.73 11.86 1.22
N LEU A 31 4.02 12.30 2.26
CA LEU A 31 2.60 12.64 2.15
C LEU A 31 2.47 14.10 1.72
N VAL A 32 1.85 14.32 0.57
CA VAL A 32 1.53 15.64 0.04
C VAL A 32 0.04 15.87 0.16
N ARG A 33 -0.35 16.89 0.91
CA ARG A 33 -1.75 17.33 1.02
C ARG A 33 -1.96 18.47 0.03
N GLY A 34 -3.05 18.43 -0.73
CA GLY A 34 -3.40 19.49 -1.67
C GLY A 34 -4.88 19.44 -2.03
N GLY A 35 -5.57 20.57 -1.84
CA GLY A 35 -7.03 20.61 -1.87
C GLY A 35 -7.63 19.58 -0.91
N ARG A 36 -8.68 18.87 -1.35
CA ARG A 36 -9.33 17.79 -0.58
C ARG A 36 -8.71 16.41 -0.81
N ARG A 37 -7.44 16.32 -1.25
CA ARG A 37 -6.75 15.07 -1.58
C ARG A 37 -5.42 14.92 -0.84
N VAL A 38 -5.14 13.69 -0.40
CA VAL A 38 -3.84 13.28 0.15
C VAL A 38 -3.16 12.36 -0.87
N ARG A 39 -1.92 12.67 -1.24
CA ARG A 39 -1.12 11.88 -2.20
C ARG A 39 0.13 11.35 -1.51
N LEU A 40 0.37 10.04 -1.61
CA LEU A 40 1.62 9.42 -1.19
C LEU A 40 2.61 9.41 -2.35
N ARG A 41 3.81 9.95 -2.12
CA ARG A 41 4.94 9.85 -3.05
C ARG A 41 5.98 8.90 -2.48
N LEU A 42 6.28 7.84 -3.23
CA LEU A 42 7.32 6.86 -2.94
C LEU A 42 8.47 7.01 -3.94
N ALA A 43 9.66 6.59 -3.55
CA ALA A 43 10.77 6.48 -4.49
C ALA A 43 10.44 5.43 -5.56
N SER A 44 10.47 5.80 -6.84
CA SER A 44 10.05 4.93 -7.96
C SER A 44 10.88 3.65 -8.07
N ARG A 45 12.17 3.70 -7.71
CA ARG A 45 13.09 2.56 -7.77
C ARG A 45 13.00 1.60 -6.59
N TRP A 46 12.15 1.87 -5.60
CA TRP A 46 12.03 0.96 -4.45
C TRP A 46 11.34 -0.35 -4.86
N PRO A 47 11.90 -1.52 -4.50
CA PRO A 47 11.38 -2.82 -4.95
C PRO A 47 9.90 -3.04 -4.63
N TRP A 48 9.42 -2.49 -3.51
CA TRP A 48 8.04 -2.70 -3.03
C TRP A 48 7.10 -1.54 -3.35
N ALA A 49 7.56 -0.50 -4.06
CA ALA A 49 6.74 0.68 -4.35
C ALA A 49 5.46 0.30 -5.12
N ARG A 50 5.57 -0.62 -6.08
CA ARG A 50 4.43 -1.11 -6.86
C ARG A 50 3.43 -1.86 -5.99
N ASP A 51 3.89 -2.70 -5.08
CA ASP A 51 3.02 -3.45 -4.16
C ASP A 51 2.23 -2.51 -3.24
N ILE A 52 2.89 -1.49 -2.70
CA ILE A 52 2.26 -0.47 -1.84
C ILE A 52 1.22 0.32 -2.61
N LEU A 53 1.55 0.81 -3.81
CA LEU A 53 0.62 1.60 -4.63
C LEU A 53 -0.58 0.76 -5.10
N THR A 54 -0.35 -0.50 -5.47
CA THR A 54 -1.43 -1.44 -5.85
C THR A 54 -2.35 -1.72 -4.67
N ALA A 55 -1.78 -1.95 -3.47
CA ALA A 55 -2.55 -2.16 -2.26
C ALA A 55 -3.41 -0.95 -1.90
N LEU A 56 -2.83 0.25 -1.93
CA LEU A 56 -3.54 1.50 -1.65
C LEU A 56 -4.67 1.73 -2.65
N THR A 57 -4.41 1.52 -3.95
CA THR A 57 -5.42 1.68 -5.01
C THR A 57 -6.61 0.74 -4.77
N ARG A 58 -6.35 -0.52 -4.41
CA ARG A 58 -7.41 -1.49 -4.11
C ARG A 58 -8.21 -1.12 -2.87
N LEU A 59 -7.53 -0.70 -1.79
CA LEU A 59 -8.21 -0.27 -0.57
C LEU A 59 -9.10 0.96 -0.81
N GLN A 60 -8.65 1.89 -1.65
CA GLN A 60 -9.43 3.09 -2.02
C GLN A 60 -10.64 2.76 -2.91
N ALA A 61 -10.61 1.64 -3.63
CA ALA A 61 -11.72 1.18 -4.46
C ALA A 61 -12.76 0.36 -3.67
N LEU A 62 -12.49 0.01 -2.41
CA LEU A 62 -13.48 -0.67 -1.57
C LEU A 62 -14.64 0.28 -1.26
N PRO A 63 -15.90 -0.20 -1.34
CA PRO A 63 -17.03 0.60 -0.91
C PRO A 63 -16.88 0.92 0.58
N ALA A 64 -17.27 2.14 0.96
CA ALA A 64 -17.50 2.42 2.37
C ALA A 64 -18.62 1.48 2.84
N LEU A 65 -18.40 0.80 3.96
CA LEU A 65 -19.51 0.13 4.64
C LEU A 65 -20.56 1.21 5.01
N PRO A 66 -21.85 0.92 4.79
CA PRO A 66 -22.93 1.85 5.12
C PRO A 66 -22.97 2.19 6.61
#